data_AF-A0A0F8VSA8-F1
#
_entry.id   AF-A0A0F8VSA8-F1
#
_cell.length_a   1.000
_cell.length_b   1.000
_cell.length_c   1.000
_cell.angle_alpha   90.00
_cell.angle_beta   90.00
_cell.angle_gamma   90.00
#
_symmetry.space_group_name_H-M   'P 1'
#
loop_
_entity.id
_entity.type
_entity.pdbx_description
1 polymer ?
#
loop_
_entity_poly.entity_id
_entity_poly.type
_entity_poly.pdbx_seq_one_letter_code
_entity_poly.pdbx_strand_id
1 'polypeptide(L)' 'IYSLIENIAKRRGLSMSMVTRSLIREALEIHEDAALSKFAEERESSLDSRKALDHGEVWE' A
#
# COMPACT_ATOMS: atom_id res chain seq x y z
N ILE A 1 -10.07 2.63 21.44
CA ILE A 1 -9.40 1.71 20.47
C ILE A 1 -9.36 0.27 20.99
N TYR A 2 -8.84 0.01 22.20
CA TYR A 2 -8.79 -1.34 22.77
C TYR A 2 -10.14 -2.11 22.70
N SER A 3 -11.23 -1.52 23.20
CA SER A 3 -12.57 -2.12 23.18
C SER A 3 -13.12 -2.37 21.77
N LEU A 4 -12.71 -1.57 20.79
CA LEU A 4 -13.09 -1.78 19.39
C LEU A 4 -12.37 -2.99 18.82
N ILE A 5 -11.05 -3.09 19.06
CA ILE A 5 -10.24 -4.25 18.65
C ILE A 5 -10.76 -5.52 19.33
N GLU A 6 -11.10 -5.45 20.61
CA GLU A 6 -11.68 -6.58 21.35
C GLU A 6 -13.01 -7.04 20.74
N ASN A 7 -13.90 -6.10 20.41
CA ASN A 7 -15.16 -6.42 19.75
C ASN A 7 -14.96 -7.03 18.35
N ILE A 8 -14.01 -6.53 17.58
CA ILE A 8 -13.66 -7.10 16.26
C ILE A 8 -13.10 -8.52 16.42
N ALA A 9 -12.19 -8.72 17.38
CA ALA A 9 -11.59 -10.02 17.69
C ALA A 9 -12.67 -11.04 18.09
N LYS A 10 -13.58 -10.67 19.01
CA LYS A 10 -14.72 -11.51 19.42
C LYS A 10 -15.63 -11.86 18.24
N ARG A 11 -16.01 -10.88 17.41
CA ARG A 11 -16.87 -11.12 16.23
C ARG A 11 -16.21 -12.02 15.19
N ARG A 12 -14.89 -11.95 15.02
CA ARG A 12 -14.13 -12.72 14.03
C ARG A 12 -13.61 -14.06 14.56
N GLY A 13 -13.76 -14.36 15.85
CA GLY A 13 -13.18 -15.55 16.48
C GLY A 13 -11.65 -15.56 16.47
N LEU A 14 -11.03 -14.39 16.47
CA LEU A 14 -9.57 -14.21 16.41
C LEU A 14 -9.02 -13.66 17.73
N SER A 15 -7.72 -13.81 17.94
CA SER A 15 -7.05 -13.11 19.04
C SER A 15 -6.93 -11.61 18.76
N MET A 16 -6.89 -10.80 19.82
CA MET A 16 -6.65 -9.37 19.70
C MET A 16 -5.34 -9.05 18.97
N SER A 17 -4.27 -9.83 19.23
CA SER A 17 -2.97 -9.61 18.61
C SER A 17 -3.01 -9.84 17.09
N MET A 18 -3.77 -10.84 16.63
CA MET A 18 -3.97 -11.07 15.20
C MET A 18 -4.72 -9.92 14.53
N VAL A 19 -5.79 -9.44 15.16
CA VAL A 19 -6.57 -8.29 14.64
C VAL A 19 -5.69 -7.04 14.59
N THR A 20 -4.98 -6.72 15.68
CA THR A 20 -4.07 -5.58 15.73
C THR A 20 -2.99 -5.67 14.67
N ARG A 21 -2.34 -6.84 14.51
CA ARG A 21 -1.32 -7.04 13.48
C ARG A 21 -1.88 -6.84 12.07
N SER A 22 -3.09 -7.32 11.79
CA SER A 22 -3.73 -7.13 10.48
C SER A 22 -3.99 -5.66 10.21
N LEU A 23 -4.58 -4.94 11.17
CA LEU A 23 -4.88 -3.52 11.03
C LEU A 23 -3.62 -2.67 10.83
N ILE A 24 -2.53 -2.99 11.53
CA ILE A 24 -1.24 -2.31 11.34
C ILE A 24 -0.70 -2.58 9.93
N ARG A 25 -0.74 -3.84 9.46
CA ARG A 25 -0.28 -4.19 8.12
C ARG A 25 -1.10 -3.49 7.04
N GLU A 26 -2.43 -3.54 7.14
CA GLU A 26 -3.34 -2.86 6.21
C GLU A 26 -3.08 -1.34 6.17
N ALA A 27 -2.82 -0.72 7.31
CA ALA A 27 -2.47 0.70 7.35
C ALA A 27 -1.13 0.98 6.64
N LEU A 28 -0.12 0.11 6.83
CA LEU A 28 1.16 0.24 6.14
C LEU A 28 1.02 0.08 4.62
N GLU A 29 0.23 -0.90 4.16
CA GLU A 29 -0.07 -1.12 2.73
C GLU A 29 -0.74 0.11 2.12
N ILE A 30 -1.73 0.71 2.80
CA ILE A 30 -2.39 1.96 2.33
C ILE A 30 -1.39 3.13 2.24
N HIS A 31 -0.49 3.25 3.21
CA HIS A 31 0.53 4.29 3.19
C HIS A 31 1.56 4.09 2.07
N GLU A 32 1.94 2.84 1.79
CA GLU A 32 2.81 2.48 0.68
C GLU A 32 2.16 2.80 -0.67
N ASP A 33 0.91 2.39 -0.88
CA ASP A 33 0.15 2.69 -2.11
C ASP A 33 0.09 4.20 -2.38
N ALA A 34 -0.17 4.99 -1.33
CA ALA A 34 -0.19 6.45 -1.44
C ALA A 34 1.18 7.03 -1.81
N ALA A 35 2.26 6.50 -1.21
CA ALA A 35 3.62 6.94 -1.50
C ALA A 35 4.05 6.56 -2.93
N LEU A 36 3.75 5.34 -3.38
CA LEU A 36 4.05 4.87 -4.73
C LEU A 36 3.24 5.63 -5.78
N SER A 37 1.97 5.94 -5.51
CA SER A 37 1.14 6.76 -6.39
C SER A 37 1.74 8.16 -6.57
N LYS A 38 2.12 8.83 -5.47
CA LYS A 38 2.78 10.14 -5.52
C LYS A 38 4.10 10.08 -6.31
N PHE A 39 4.90 9.04 -6.07
CA PHE A 39 6.15 8.84 -6.80
C PHE A 39 5.91 8.66 -8.31
N ALA A 40 4.86 7.93 -8.68
CA ALA A 40 4.47 7.77 -10.09
C ALA A 40 4.02 9.09 -10.72
N GLU A 41 3.19 9.88 -10.02
CA GLU A 41 2.74 11.21 -10.46
C GLU A 41 3.91 12.16 -10.71
N GLU A 42 4.90 12.18 -9.82
CA GLU A 42 6.11 13.00 -9.97
C GLU A 42 6.90 12.61 -11.23
N ARG A 43 7.04 11.31 -11.51
CA ARG A 43 7.69 10.81 -12.73
C ARG A 43 6.89 11.12 -13.98
N GLU A 44 5.57 10.93 -13.95
CA GLU A 44 4.69 11.23 -15.07
C GLU A 44 4.75 12.71 -15.44
N SER A 45 4.75 13.60 -14.45
CA SER A 45 4.81 15.06 -14.66
C SER A 45 6.06 15.53 -15.39
N SER A 46 7.15 14.75 -15.34
CA SER A 46 8.44 15.07 -15.94
C SER A 46 8.78 14.20 -17.16
N LEU A 47 7.86 13.33 -17.58
CA LEU A 47 8.08 12.38 -18.68
C LEU A 47 8.08 13.07 -20.05
N ASP A 48 9.20 13.00 -20.76
CA ASP A 48 9.27 13.36 -22.19
C ASP A 48 9.05 12.10 -23.02
N SER A 49 7.87 11.96 -23.62
CA SER A 49 7.49 10.79 -24.42
C SER A 49 8.42 10.51 -25.59
N ARG A 50 9.13 11.52 -26.10
CA ARG A 50 10.12 11.37 -27.19
C ARG A 50 11.44 10.75 -26.73
N LYS A 51 11.68 10.74 -25.42
CA LYS A 51 12.87 10.15 -24.78
C LYS A 51 12.53 8.88 -23.99
N ALA A 52 11.25 8.49 -23.96
CA ALA A 52 10.84 7.26 -23.34
C ALA A 52 11.39 6.08 -24.15
N LEU A 53 12.04 5.15 -23.46
CA LEU A 53 12.53 3.90 -24.04
C LEU A 53 11.36 2.93 -24.20
N ASP A 54 11.35 2.18 -25.28
CA ASP A 54 10.40 1.11 -25.49
C ASP A 54 10.74 -0.14 -24.63
N HIS A 55 9.81 -1.09 -24.58
CA HIS A 55 9.98 -2.29 -23.77
C HIS A 55 11.20 -3.13 -24.18
N GLY A 56 11.47 -3.25 -25.49
CA GLY A 56 12.61 -4.00 -26.00
C GLY A 56 13.95 -3.32 -25.69
N GLU A 57 13.98 -2.00 -25.63
CA GLU A 57 15.16 -1.22 -25.24
C GLU A 57 15.52 -1.38 -23.75
N VAL A 58 14.59 -1.80 -22.89
CA VAL A 58 14.77 -1.86 -21.43
C VAL A 58 14.83 -3.29 -20.88
N TRP A 59 14.20 -4.28 -21.53
CA TRP A 59 13.95 -5.61 -20.96
C TRP A 59 14.67 -6.79 -21.63
N GLU A 60 15.44 -6.59 -22.70
CA GLU A 60 16.42 -7.60 -23.18
C GLU A 60 17.69 -7.63 -22.33
#